data_AF-A0A227J061-F1
#
_entry.id   AF-A0A227J061-F1
#
_cell.length_a   1.000
_cell.length_b   1.000
_cell.length_c   1.000
_cell.angle_alpha   90.00
_cell.angle_beta   90.00
_cell.angle_gamma   90.00
#
_symmetry.space_group_name_H-M   'P 1'
#
loop_
_entity.id
_entity.type
_entity.pdbx_description
1 polymer ?
#
loop_
_entity_poly.entity_id
_entity_poly.type
_entity_poly.pdbx_seq_one_letter_code
_entity_poly.pdbx_strand_id
1 'polypeptide(L)'
;VGCMVNGAGLAMGTMDIVNLHGGKPANFLDVGGGATKERVAEAFKIILSDDNVKAVLVNIFGGIVRCDMIAEGIIGAVKEVGV
;
A
#
# COMPACT_ATOMS: atom_id res chain seq x y z
N VAL A 1 -3.06 6.74 8.64
CA VAL A 1 -2.40 6.63 7.32
C VAL A 1 -2.32 5.16 6.99
N GLY A 2 -3.01 4.72 5.93
CA GLY A 2 -2.89 3.35 5.46
C GLY A 2 -1.58 3.16 4.72
N CYS A 3 -0.90 2.03 4.88
CA CYS A 3 0.39 1.75 4.25
C CYS A 3 0.24 0.58 3.28
N MET A 4 0.65 0.76 2.02
CA MET A 4 0.82 -0.31 1.04
C MET A 4 2.30 -0.38 0.65
N VAL A 5 2.95 -1.48 1.01
CA VAL A 5 4.42 -1.59 0.94
C VAL A 5 4.83 -2.96 0.43
N ASN A 6 5.99 -3.12 -0.21
CA ASN A 6 6.54 -4.44 -0.56
C ASN A 6 7.78 -4.78 0.28
N GLY A 7 7.71 -5.91 0.97
CA GLY A 7 8.69 -6.40 1.93
C GLY A 7 8.43 -5.91 3.36
N ALA A 8 8.40 -6.86 4.31
CA ALA A 8 8.17 -6.60 5.73
C ALA A 8 9.10 -5.53 6.34
N GLY A 9 10.39 -5.53 5.98
CA GLY A 9 11.34 -4.53 6.49
C GLY A 9 11.02 -3.11 6.03
N LEU A 10 10.63 -2.95 4.77
CA LEU A 10 10.20 -1.66 4.23
C LEU A 10 8.86 -1.24 4.87
N ALA A 11 7.96 -2.19 5.12
CA ALA A 11 6.67 -1.92 5.74
C ALA A 11 6.82 -1.38 7.17
N MET A 12 7.65 -2.04 8.00
CA MET A 12 7.95 -1.58 9.36
C MET A 12 8.63 -0.20 9.34
N GLY A 13 9.65 -0.01 8.49
CA GLY A 13 10.33 1.29 8.38
C GLY A 13 9.39 2.42 7.90
N THR A 14 8.43 2.11 7.03
CA THR A 14 7.41 3.07 6.59
C THR A 14 6.50 3.47 7.75
N MET A 15 6.07 2.51 8.58
CA MET A 15 5.28 2.80 9.77
C MET A 15 6.07 3.64 10.78
N ASP A 16 7.35 3.33 10.99
CA ASP A 16 8.23 4.09 11.87
C ASP A 16 8.38 5.54 11.40
N ILE A 17 8.58 5.75 10.09
CA ILE A 17 8.66 7.11 9.52
C ILE A 17 7.35 7.87 9.74
N VAL A 18 6.19 7.24 9.50
CA VAL A 18 4.89 7.86 9.73
C VAL A 18 4.73 8.24 11.21
N ASN A 19 5.08 7.35 12.13
CA ASN A 19 4.98 7.58 13.57
C ASN A 19 5.94 8.68 14.05
N LEU A 20 7.19 8.65 13.56
CA LEU A 20 8.23 9.64 13.89
C LEU A 20 7.81 11.07 13.52
N HIS A 21 7.01 11.23 12.46
CA HIS A 21 6.50 12.52 12.01
C HIS A 21 5.09 12.84 12.57
N GLY A 22 4.66 12.16 13.64
CA GLY A 22 3.40 12.42 14.34
C GLY A 22 2.14 11.86 13.66
N GLY A 23 2.31 11.10 12.57
CA GLY A 23 1.24 10.34 11.95
C GLY A 23 0.90 9.06 12.74
N LYS A 24 -0.26 8.47 12.43
CA LYS A 24 -0.66 7.17 12.97
C LYS A 24 -0.81 6.17 11.82
N PRO A 25 0.08 5.18 11.70
CA PRO A 25 -0.12 4.07 10.77
C PRO A 25 -1.42 3.35 11.12
N ALA A 26 -2.25 3.08 10.13
CA ALA A 26 -3.54 2.40 10.31
C ALA A 26 -3.42 0.88 10.16
N ASN A 27 -2.44 0.42 9.36
CA ASN A 27 -2.26 -0.99 9.05
C ASN A 27 -0.79 -1.32 8.79
N PHE A 28 -0.53 -2.63 8.77
CA PHE A 28 0.67 -3.25 8.22
C PHE A 28 0.23 -4.14 7.05
N LEU A 29 0.51 -3.72 5.81
CA LEU A 29 0.21 -4.51 4.61
C LEU A 29 1.43 -4.60 3.71
N ASP A 30 1.92 -5.84 3.57
CA ASP A 30 3.02 -6.21 2.68
C ASP A 30 2.47 -6.88 1.41
N VAL A 31 2.78 -6.28 0.26
CA VAL A 31 2.53 -6.81 -1.07
C VAL A 31 3.76 -7.58 -1.52
N GLY A 32 3.71 -8.91 -1.41
CA GLY A 32 4.82 -9.80 -1.80
C GLY A 32 5.20 -9.71 -3.29
N GLY A 33 6.34 -10.31 -3.65
CA GLY A 33 6.98 -10.17 -4.97
C GLY A 33 6.16 -10.61 -6.19
N GLY A 34 5.09 -11.39 -6.00
CA GLY A 34 4.15 -11.80 -7.04
C GLY A 34 2.85 -10.98 -7.02
N ALA A 35 2.96 -9.67 -6.85
CA ALA A 35 1.82 -8.76 -6.85
C ALA A 35 1.17 -8.74 -8.24
N THR A 36 -0.14 -8.97 -8.32
CA THR A 36 -0.93 -8.79 -9.54
C THR A 36 -1.85 -7.59 -9.37
N LYS A 37 -2.43 -7.10 -10.48
CA LYS A 37 -3.42 -6.02 -10.44
C LYS A 37 -4.58 -6.33 -9.48
N GLU A 38 -5.09 -7.55 -9.51
CA GLU A 38 -6.20 -8.01 -8.68
C GLU A 38 -5.81 -7.99 -7.20
N ARG A 39 -4.59 -8.45 -6.87
CA ARG A 39 -4.08 -8.43 -5.50
C ARG A 39 -3.88 -7.00 -4.99
N VAL A 40 -3.39 -6.09 -5.84
CA VAL A 40 -3.25 -4.68 -5.50
C VAL A 40 -4.63 -4.04 -5.26
N ALA A 41 -5.64 -4.38 -6.07
CA ALA A 41 -7.00 -3.90 -5.90
C ALA A 41 -7.65 -4.39 -4.60
N GLU A 42 -7.55 -5.68 -4.30
CA GLU A 42 -8.05 -6.24 -3.03
C GLU A 42 -7.33 -5.64 -1.83
N ALA A 43 -6.00 -5.46 -1.91
CA ALA A 43 -5.25 -4.80 -0.85
C ALA A 43 -5.71 -3.34 -0.63
N PHE A 44 -6.00 -2.61 -1.71
CA PHE A 44 -6.59 -1.27 -1.62
C PHE A 44 -7.96 -1.27 -0.97
N LYS A 45 -8.85 -2.20 -1.33
CA LYS A 45 -10.18 -2.35 -0.71
C LYS A 45 -10.06 -2.63 0.79
N ILE A 46 -9.13 -3.50 1.19
CA ILE A 46 -8.87 -3.81 2.61
C ILE A 46 -8.41 -2.55 3.35
N ILE A 47 -7.44 -1.81 2.80
CA ILE A 47 -6.96 -0.57 3.44
C ILE A 47 -8.09 0.46 3.55
N LEU A 48 -8.89 0.64 2.50
CA LEU A 48 -9.96 1.63 2.47
C LEU A 48 -11.21 1.23 3.26
N SER A 49 -11.33 -0.04 3.65
CA SER A 49 -12.40 -0.51 4.54
C SER A 49 -12.24 -0.04 5.99
N ASP A 50 -11.05 0.47 6.37
CA ASP A 50 -10.82 1.07 7.68
C ASP A 50 -11.16 2.56 7.65
N ASP A 51 -12.25 2.95 8.32
CA ASP A 51 -12.72 4.34 8.42
C ASP A 51 -11.69 5.32 9.02
N ASN A 52 -10.67 4.81 9.73
CA ASN A 52 -9.56 5.59 10.28
C ASN A 52 -8.51 5.97 9.22
N VAL A 53 -8.55 5.37 8.04
CA VAL A 53 -7.66 5.70 6.94
C VAL A 53 -8.11 6.99 6.26
N LYS A 54 -7.29 8.04 6.39
CA LYS A 54 -7.50 9.34 5.73
C LYS A 54 -6.57 9.59 4.55
N ALA A 55 -5.54 8.78 4.40
CA ALA A 55 -4.56 8.84 3.31
C ALA A 55 -3.88 7.49 3.20
N VAL A 56 -3.52 7.08 1.98
CA VAL A 56 -2.75 5.86 1.70
C VAL A 56 -1.34 6.26 1.25
N LEU A 57 -0.33 5.77 1.96
CA LEU A 57 1.07 5.88 1.59
C LEU A 57 1.49 4.60 0.87
N VAL A 58 1.77 4.73 -0.42
CA VAL A 58 2.30 3.63 -1.25
C VAL A 58 3.81 3.77 -1.31
N ASN A 59 4.54 2.86 -0.67
CA ASN A 59 6.00 2.86 -0.64
C ASN A 59 6.54 1.57 -1.23
N ILE A 60 6.97 1.61 -2.50
CA ILE A 60 7.35 0.42 -3.26
C ILE A 60 8.77 0.55 -3.75
N PHE A 61 9.60 -0.46 -3.47
CA PHE A 61 10.95 -0.57 -3.97
C PHE A 61 11.02 -1.50 -5.19
N GLY A 62 11.51 -0.95 -6.30
CA GLY A 62 11.74 -1.67 -7.55
C GLY A 62 13.02 -2.50 -7.47
N GLY A 63 12.85 -3.82 -7.40
CA GLY A 63 13.94 -4.79 -7.43
C GLY A 63 13.52 -6.00 -8.25
N ILE A 64 12.90 -6.99 -7.59
CA ILE A 64 12.21 -8.10 -8.27
C ILE A 64 10.85 -7.66 -8.82
N VAL A 65 10.18 -6.75 -8.10
CA VAL A 65 8.85 -6.25 -8.47
C VAL A 65 8.98 -5.18 -9.55
N ARG A 66 8.14 -5.30 -10.57
CA ARG A 66 7.96 -4.31 -11.63
C ARG A 66 7.05 -3.17 -11.15
N CYS A 67 7.63 -1.99 -10.96
CA CYS A 67 6.90 -0.83 -10.43
C CYS A 67 5.77 -0.35 -11.36
N ASP A 68 5.90 -0.54 -12.67
CA ASP A 68 4.86 -0.20 -13.64
C ASP A 68 3.62 -1.08 -13.49
N MET A 69 3.79 -2.39 -13.31
CA MET A 69 2.69 -3.31 -13.00
C MET A 69 1.97 -2.91 -11.71
N ILE A 70 2.72 -2.49 -10.67
CA ILE A 70 2.13 -2.00 -9.43
C ILE A 70 1.34 -0.72 -9.68
N ALA A 71 1.91 0.25 -10.41
CA ALA A 71 1.24 1.50 -10.73
C ALA A 71 -0.06 1.28 -11.52
N GLU A 72 -0.05 0.40 -12.52
CA GLU A 72 -1.24 -0.03 -13.27
C GLU A 72 -2.27 -0.70 -12.36
N GLY A 73 -1.79 -1.54 -11.42
CA GLY A 73 -2.60 -2.15 -10.38
C GLY A 73 -3.34 -1.13 -9.53
N ILE A 74 -2.62 -0.11 -9.06
CA ILE A 74 -3.17 0.98 -8.24
C ILE A 74 -4.17 1.80 -9.04
N ILE A 75 -3.85 2.21 -10.27
CA ILE A 75 -4.76 2.97 -11.13
C ILE A 75 -6.04 2.17 -11.39
N GLY A 76 -5.92 0.86 -11.61
CA GLY A 76 -7.07 -0.04 -11.75
C GLY A 76 -7.92 -0.11 -10.49
N ALA A 77 -7.26 -0.30 -9.34
CA ALA A 77 -7.90 -0.35 -8.03
C ALA A 77 -8.67 0.92 -7.70
N VAL A 78 -8.03 2.09 -7.88
CA VAL A 78 -8.63 3.40 -7.60
C VAL A 78 -9.88 3.62 -8.46
N LYS A 79 -9.85 3.25 -9.74
CA LYS A 79 -11.02 3.32 -10.64
C LYS A 79 -12.16 2.40 -10.21
N GLU A 80 -11.85 1.21 -9.68
CA GLU A 80 -12.84 0.22 -9.25
C GLU A 80 -13.49 0.61 -7.91
N VAL A 81 -12.68 1.12 -6.98
CA VAL A 81 -13.15 1.51 -5.63
C VAL A 81 -13.80 2.90 -5.63
N GLY A 82 -13.54 3.72 -6.65
CA GLY A 82 -14.19 5.03 -6.82
C GLY A 82 -13.61 6.12 -5.93
N VAL A 83 -12.29 6.11 -5.74
CA VAL A 83 -11.53 7.09 -4.95
C VAL A 83 -10.84 8.13 -5.82
#